data_AF-A0A534X5A2-F1
#
_entry.id   AF-A0A534X5A2-F1
#
_cell.length_a   1.000
_cell.length_b   1.000
_cell.length_c   1.000
_cell.angle_alpha   90.00
_cell.angle_beta   90.00
_cell.angle_gamma   90.00
#
_symmetry.space_group_name_H-M   'P 1'
#
loop_
_entity.id
_entity.type
_entity.pdbx_description
1 polymer ?
#
loop_
_entity_poly.entity_id
_entity_poly.type
_entity_poly.pdbx_seq_one_letter_code
_entity_poly.pdbx_strand_id
1 'polypeptide(L)'
;MAIHGEDAGEGDAPVARLGPLRPPERYDDAVLGDQKAGERPADPGEGIDEADREDRHHRHEREPHPPHARWPHGPPASPMSGPPRTAWRLTCAVLAAVASVLALSVAPLAWIAWGALVPLFVALDRAPRRVTLAVATVYALVLGVGSVGPWLIGAVAAYFEIGVGRAVAYTLPSLAAVSAAHGVVLGALLLARPRRVGVWDVLWCGALWSCWEAVRTFVFPYYPAAVLALSQDARLPVLQIASVCGIAGVTFILVACNVGLASLLQRSPGAGAGPVAAVLTGVGLALGASSWGMLRLSTAPPARPGPEVVAVDVDATNEAASTLERYLAASEEAAAARPRLLIWPESALTMDIEHDRAAWTVLDRFIEAHETPLLTGGPGVLRRSGRDLARFNSAHLLIPDHGMRSYHKRGLVPFAERWPALLGSPPAGLASLDAGNDATVFHLGDDAFGVLICFEITDGAAARALVRNGAHFIVNLTNDAWFAAGAPHRPWAQVRAVETGLPVLRAANAGSSALFDGFGRELGNSSPGAGPTFLAAQLPDGAPTPYARAGDVFLVVCFAALLAGLLNAWRSSRTMLGKTG
;
A
#
# COMPACT_ATOMS: atom_id res chain seq x y z
N MET A 1 -19.48 46.15 -47.95
CA MET A 1 -18.65 47.13 -47.22
C MET A 1 -17.66 46.30 -46.39
N ALA A 2 -16.57 45.85 -47.02
CA ALA A 2 -15.16 46.20 -46.70
C ALA A 2 -14.68 45.63 -45.34
N ILE A 3 -14.13 44.40 -45.24
CA ILE A 3 -12.79 43.83 -45.56
C ILE A 3 -11.81 43.81 -44.34
N HIS A 4 -11.15 42.65 -44.17
CA HIS A 4 -9.87 42.27 -43.50
C HIS A 4 -10.10 41.19 -42.42
N GLY A 5 -9.70 39.91 -42.57
CA GLY A 5 -8.38 39.31 -42.92
C GLY A 5 -7.80 38.76 -41.59
N GLU A 6 -7.40 37.51 -41.36
CA GLU A 6 -6.66 36.46 -42.11
C GLU A 6 -6.96 35.09 -41.44
N ASP A 7 -7.30 34.04 -42.20
CA ASP A 7 -6.46 32.92 -42.67
C ASP A 7 -5.77 32.03 -41.60
N ALA A 8 -6.24 30.78 -41.50
CA ALA A 8 -5.40 29.57 -41.57
C ALA A 8 -6.31 28.33 -41.72
N GLY A 9 -6.09 27.58 -42.81
CA GLY A 9 -7.01 26.56 -43.31
C GLY A 9 -6.83 25.15 -42.73
N GLU A 10 -7.79 24.34 -43.17
CA GLU A 10 -8.04 22.93 -42.95
C GLU A 10 -6.83 22.01 -43.20
N GLY A 11 -6.72 20.96 -42.37
CA GLY A 11 -5.89 19.78 -42.62
C GLY A 11 -6.70 18.53 -42.34
N ASP A 12 -7.09 17.85 -43.43
CA ASP A 12 -7.81 16.57 -43.46
C ASP A 12 -7.11 15.47 -42.63
N ALA A 13 -7.91 14.75 -41.83
CA ALA A 13 -7.48 13.57 -41.09
C ALA A 13 -7.48 12.32 -41.99
N PRO A 14 -6.41 11.48 -42.00
CA PRO A 14 -6.41 10.29 -42.84
C PRO A 14 -7.29 9.17 -42.25
N VAL A 15 -8.31 8.82 -43.03
CA VAL A 15 -9.17 7.64 -42.88
C VAL A 15 -8.38 6.36 -43.22
N ALA A 16 -8.13 5.50 -42.24
CA ALA A 16 -7.58 4.17 -42.47
C ALA A 16 -8.73 3.18 -42.78
N ARG A 17 -8.82 2.74 -44.05
CA ARG A 17 -9.71 1.67 -44.52
C ARG A 17 -9.12 0.31 -44.18
N LEU A 18 -9.88 -0.52 -43.46
CA LEU A 18 -9.62 -1.94 -43.26
C LEU A 18 -9.98 -2.73 -44.52
N GLY A 19 -9.01 -3.46 -45.07
CA GLY A 19 -9.18 -4.46 -46.12
C GLY A 19 -9.28 -5.89 -45.57
N PRO A 20 -9.83 -6.85 -46.32
CA PRO A 20 -10.47 -8.05 -45.76
C PRO A 20 -9.53 -9.22 -45.45
N LEU A 21 -9.96 -9.99 -44.46
CA LEU A 21 -9.43 -11.27 -43.99
C LEU A 21 -9.40 -12.34 -45.11
N ARG A 22 -8.33 -13.15 -45.13
CA ARG A 22 -8.29 -14.46 -45.81
C ARG A 22 -7.77 -15.56 -44.86
N PRO A 23 -8.19 -16.83 -45.08
CA PRO A 23 -8.33 -17.89 -44.06
C PRO A 23 -7.11 -18.84 -43.99
N PRO A 24 -7.10 -19.85 -43.09
CA PRO A 24 -5.92 -20.68 -42.85
C PRO A 24 -5.86 -21.88 -43.81
N GLU A 25 -4.66 -22.22 -44.26
CA GLU A 25 -4.41 -23.50 -44.94
C GLU A 25 -3.84 -24.52 -43.96
N ARG A 26 -4.59 -25.62 -43.82
CA ARG A 26 -4.10 -26.95 -43.45
C ARG A 26 -3.30 -27.52 -44.62
N TYR A 27 -2.28 -28.31 -44.33
CA TYR A 27 -2.08 -29.58 -45.02
C TYR A 27 -1.54 -30.64 -44.05
N ASP A 28 -2.16 -31.80 -44.16
CA ASP A 28 -2.02 -33.03 -43.37
C ASP A 28 -0.82 -33.90 -43.82
N ASP A 29 -0.62 -34.97 -43.02
CA ASP A 29 -0.16 -36.32 -43.40
C ASP A 29 1.35 -36.55 -43.61
N ALA A 30 1.97 -37.69 -43.26
CA ALA A 30 1.61 -38.97 -42.64
C ALA A 30 2.92 -39.82 -42.60
N VAL A 31 3.25 -40.51 -41.49
CA VAL A 31 3.19 -42.00 -41.33
C VAL A 31 4.52 -42.77 -41.50
N LEU A 32 4.63 -43.85 -40.70
CA LEU A 32 5.59 -44.98 -40.61
C LEU A 32 6.77 -44.78 -39.63
N GLY A 33 7.10 -45.67 -38.69
CA GLY A 33 6.61 -47.00 -38.25
C GLY A 33 7.57 -47.44 -37.12
N ASP A 34 7.11 -47.84 -35.95
CA ASP A 34 6.66 -49.17 -35.52
C ASP A 34 7.78 -50.05 -34.89
N GLN A 35 7.40 -50.69 -33.77
CA GLN A 35 7.99 -51.87 -33.07
C GLN A 35 9.22 -51.67 -32.16
N LYS A 36 9.35 -52.30 -30.98
CA LYS A 36 8.54 -53.19 -30.11
C LYS A 36 9.31 -53.32 -28.77
N ALA A 37 8.61 -53.36 -27.62
CA ALA A 37 8.55 -54.45 -26.61
C ALA A 37 9.89 -55.04 -26.12
N GLY A 38 10.16 -55.36 -24.85
CA GLY A 38 9.41 -55.49 -23.61
C GLY A 38 10.46 -55.77 -22.51
N GLU A 39 10.24 -55.39 -21.25
CA GLU A 39 9.79 -56.25 -20.13
C GLU A 39 10.85 -56.25 -19.01
N ARG A 40 10.33 -56.16 -17.77
CA ARG A 40 11.00 -56.21 -16.44
C ARG A 40 11.23 -57.70 -16.03
N PRO A 41 11.56 -58.11 -14.77
CA PRO A 41 11.94 -57.39 -13.52
C PRO A 41 13.09 -58.03 -12.67
N ALA A 42 13.44 -57.33 -11.57
CA ALA A 42 13.75 -57.72 -10.16
C ALA A 42 14.94 -58.65 -9.75
N ASP A 43 15.88 -58.05 -8.98
CA ASP A 43 16.36 -58.33 -7.58
C ASP A 43 16.81 -59.75 -7.12
N PRO A 44 17.45 -59.95 -5.95
CA PRO A 44 18.57 -59.28 -5.24
C PRO A 44 19.73 -60.28 -4.88
N GLY A 45 20.79 -59.83 -4.21
CA GLY A 45 21.73 -60.74 -3.53
C GLY A 45 22.75 -60.06 -2.61
N GLU A 46 22.48 -60.09 -1.30
CA GLU A 46 23.44 -59.87 -0.21
C GLU A 46 24.26 -61.16 0.07
N GLY A 47 25.50 -60.98 0.52
CA GLY A 47 26.34 -62.04 1.09
C GLY A 47 27.42 -61.43 1.97
N ILE A 48 27.33 -61.68 3.28
CA ILE A 48 28.31 -61.39 4.31
C ILE A 48 28.98 -62.72 4.63
N ASP A 49 30.31 -62.76 4.80
CA ASP A 49 30.94 -63.82 5.60
C ASP A 49 32.23 -63.32 6.28
N GLU A 50 32.39 -63.81 7.51
CA GLU A 50 33.37 -63.46 8.53
C GLU A 50 34.65 -64.31 8.48
N ALA A 51 35.66 -63.77 9.18
CA ALA A 51 36.73 -64.45 9.92
C ALA A 51 37.86 -65.16 9.14
N ASP A 52 39.11 -64.81 9.50
CA ASP A 52 39.94 -65.80 10.20
C ASP A 52 41.14 -65.22 10.95
N ARG A 53 41.50 -65.94 12.02
CA ARG A 53 42.57 -65.72 13.00
C ARG A 53 43.94 -66.09 12.41
N GLU A 54 45.02 -65.54 12.97
CA GLU A 54 46.11 -66.39 13.50
C GLU A 54 47.15 -65.65 14.35
N ASP A 55 47.65 -66.40 15.31
CA ASP A 55 48.49 -66.08 16.46
C ASP A 55 49.96 -66.48 16.18
N ARG A 56 50.94 -65.85 16.86
CA ARG A 56 52.12 -66.50 17.52
C ARG A 56 53.41 -65.64 17.68
N HIS A 57 53.78 -65.49 18.95
CA HIS A 57 55.08 -65.73 19.62
C HIS A 57 56.32 -64.79 19.56
N HIS A 58 56.65 -64.27 20.77
CA HIS A 58 57.95 -64.18 21.50
C HIS A 58 59.08 -63.27 20.94
N ARG A 59 59.83 -62.43 21.70
CA ARG A 59 60.44 -62.53 23.06
C ARG A 59 61.06 -61.16 23.47
N HIS A 60 61.10 -60.87 24.79
CA HIS A 60 62.01 -60.01 25.63
C HIS A 60 62.55 -58.64 25.11
N GLU A 61 62.55 -57.50 25.83
CA GLU A 61 63.14 -57.22 27.16
C GLU A 61 62.64 -55.89 27.83
N ARG A 62 62.53 -55.92 29.17
CA ARG A 62 62.77 -54.90 30.24
C ARG A 62 62.12 -53.48 30.20
N GLU A 63 61.39 -53.17 31.29
CA GLU A 63 60.62 -51.96 31.65
C GLU A 63 61.49 -50.72 32.05
N PRO A 64 60.91 -49.49 32.11
CA PRO A 64 60.31 -49.02 33.39
C PRO A 64 59.09 -48.06 33.32
N HIS A 65 58.15 -48.24 34.27
CA HIS A 65 57.12 -47.33 34.83
C HIS A 65 56.08 -46.60 33.92
N PRO A 66 54.76 -46.71 34.22
CA PRO A 66 53.72 -45.97 33.49
C PRO A 66 53.42 -44.60 34.15
N PRO A 67 53.35 -43.50 33.39
CA PRO A 67 52.59 -42.32 33.76
C PRO A 67 51.24 -42.31 33.00
N HIS A 68 50.16 -42.35 33.76
CA HIS A 68 48.80 -41.92 33.43
C HIS A 68 48.17 -42.39 32.10
N ALA A 69 47.20 -43.30 32.22
CA ALA A 69 46.25 -43.65 31.18
C ALA A 69 45.60 -42.39 30.57
N ARG A 70 45.96 -42.06 29.33
CA ARG A 70 45.15 -41.18 28.47
C ARG A 70 43.95 -42.00 28.01
N TRP A 71 42.76 -41.57 28.42
CA TRP A 71 41.52 -42.01 27.81
C TRP A 71 41.59 -41.79 26.30
N PRO A 72 41.18 -42.76 25.46
CA PRO A 72 41.08 -42.53 24.03
C PRO A 72 40.05 -41.42 23.81
N HIS A 73 40.48 -40.35 23.16
CA HIS A 73 39.58 -39.33 22.65
C HIS A 73 38.47 -40.02 21.86
N GLY A 74 37.23 -39.91 22.33
CA GLY A 74 36.07 -40.26 21.53
C GLY A 74 36.15 -39.53 20.18
N PRO A 75 35.57 -40.09 19.11
CA PRO A 75 35.59 -39.45 17.80
C PRO A 75 35.12 -38.00 17.94
N PRO A 76 35.76 -37.04 17.24
CA PRO A 76 35.37 -35.64 17.34
C PRO A 76 33.88 -35.58 17.05
N ALA A 77 33.11 -35.02 18.00
CA ALA A 77 31.69 -34.80 17.81
C ALA A 77 31.52 -34.09 16.48
N SER A 78 30.87 -34.77 15.53
CA SER A 78 30.49 -34.19 14.25
C SER A 78 29.87 -32.83 14.55
N PRO A 79 30.38 -31.71 14.01
CA PRO A 79 29.79 -30.43 14.28
C PRO A 79 28.33 -30.56 13.86
N MET A 80 27.40 -30.46 14.82
CA MET A 80 25.98 -30.45 14.52
C MET A 80 25.80 -29.45 13.40
N SER A 81 25.47 -29.94 12.21
CA SER A 81 25.38 -29.14 11.01
C SER A 81 24.20 -28.20 11.21
N GLY A 82 24.50 -27.00 11.71
CA GLY A 82 23.55 -25.90 11.70
C GLY A 82 22.97 -25.77 10.28
N PRO A 83 21.73 -25.28 10.15
CA PRO A 83 21.08 -25.19 8.85
C PRO A 83 22.01 -24.50 7.84
N PRO A 84 22.03 -24.95 6.58
CA PRO A 84 22.89 -24.36 5.57
C PRO A 84 22.70 -22.84 5.56
N ARG A 85 23.79 -22.07 5.45
CA ARG A 85 23.77 -20.59 5.58
C ARG A 85 22.68 -19.89 4.77
N THR A 86 22.26 -20.49 3.65
CA THR A 86 21.13 -20.05 2.84
C THR A 86 19.78 -20.21 3.54
N ALA A 87 19.50 -21.37 4.15
CA ALA A 87 18.27 -21.61 4.89
C ALA A 87 18.08 -20.61 6.03
N TRP A 88 19.13 -20.38 6.83
CA TRP A 88 19.14 -19.34 7.86
C TRP A 88 18.74 -17.95 7.31
N ARG A 89 19.33 -17.54 6.19
CA ARG A 89 19.03 -16.23 5.57
C ARG A 89 17.60 -16.11 5.07
N LEU A 90 17.03 -17.19 4.52
CA LEU A 90 15.62 -17.22 4.12
C LEU A 90 14.72 -17.16 5.35
N THR A 91 15.06 -17.85 6.45
CA THR A 91 14.34 -17.73 7.73
C THR A 91 14.35 -16.30 8.23
N CYS A 92 15.48 -15.59 8.18
CA CYS A 92 15.54 -14.17 8.54
C CYS A 92 14.63 -13.30 7.66
N ALA A 93 14.52 -13.60 6.36
CA ALA A 93 13.61 -12.89 5.46
C ALA A 93 12.15 -13.08 5.87
N VAL A 94 11.75 -14.31 6.20
CA VAL A 94 10.42 -14.64 6.70
C VAL A 94 10.15 -13.93 8.03
N LEU A 95 11.08 -13.99 8.99
CA LEU A 95 10.95 -13.32 10.29
C LEU A 95 10.76 -11.81 10.12
N ALA A 96 11.54 -11.17 9.26
CA ALA A 96 11.42 -9.75 8.99
C ALA A 96 10.07 -9.38 8.35
N ALA A 97 9.59 -10.21 7.41
CA ALA A 97 8.31 -10.00 6.77
C ALA A 97 7.14 -10.21 7.74
N VAL A 98 7.15 -11.28 8.54
CA VAL A 98 6.13 -11.52 9.58
C VAL A 98 6.11 -10.39 10.60
N ALA A 99 7.28 -9.92 11.07
CA ALA A 99 7.36 -8.77 11.96
C ALA A 99 6.78 -7.49 11.32
N SER A 100 7.01 -7.27 10.02
CA SER A 100 6.43 -6.15 9.27
C SER A 100 4.91 -6.28 9.15
N VAL A 101 4.39 -7.48 8.86
CA VAL A 101 2.94 -7.77 8.80
C VAL A 101 2.30 -7.49 10.16
N LEU A 102 2.89 -7.99 11.26
CA LEU A 102 2.37 -7.75 12.60
C LEU A 102 2.36 -6.26 12.96
N ALA A 103 3.42 -5.53 12.60
CA ALA A 103 3.47 -4.09 12.83
C ALA A 103 2.41 -3.30 12.04
N LEU A 104 1.96 -3.81 10.89
CA LEU A 104 0.94 -3.18 10.05
C LEU A 104 -0.48 -3.60 10.40
N SER A 105 -0.68 -4.85 10.83
CA SER A 105 -2.01 -5.43 11.05
C SER A 105 -2.45 -5.43 12.51
N VAL A 106 -1.53 -5.25 13.47
CA VAL A 106 -1.83 -5.33 14.91
C VAL A 106 -1.36 -4.03 15.59
N ALA A 107 -2.29 -3.12 15.84
CA ALA A 107 -1.98 -1.78 16.35
C ALA A 107 -1.09 -1.75 17.62
N PRO A 108 -1.27 -2.62 18.64
CA PRO A 108 -0.35 -2.69 19.78
C PRO A 108 1.10 -3.08 19.42
N LEU A 109 1.31 -3.75 18.29
CA LEU A 109 2.60 -4.23 17.81
C LEU A 109 3.27 -3.29 16.79
N ALA A 110 2.65 -2.16 16.48
CA ALA A 110 3.18 -1.12 15.58
C ALA A 110 4.65 -0.73 15.84
N TRP A 111 5.09 -0.74 17.11
CA TRP A 111 6.45 -0.39 17.51
C TRP A 111 7.51 -1.38 17.00
N ILE A 112 7.11 -2.61 16.65
CA ILE A 112 8.03 -3.63 16.11
C ILE A 112 8.63 -3.17 14.77
N ALA A 113 7.96 -2.28 14.01
CA ALA A 113 8.47 -1.72 12.75
C ALA A 113 9.89 -1.12 12.87
N TRP A 114 10.25 -0.58 14.05
CA TRP A 114 11.57 -0.01 14.32
C TRP A 114 12.72 -1.03 14.31
N GLY A 115 12.41 -2.32 14.45
CA GLY A 115 13.38 -3.43 14.38
C GLY A 115 13.00 -4.56 13.43
N ALA A 116 11.85 -4.47 12.75
CA ALA A 116 11.29 -5.53 11.92
C ALA A 116 12.22 -5.95 10.76
N LEU A 117 12.98 -5.03 10.18
CA LEU A 117 13.88 -5.30 9.06
C LEU A 117 15.31 -5.66 9.49
N VAL A 118 15.62 -5.65 10.80
CA VAL A 118 16.95 -6.02 11.31
C VAL A 118 17.37 -7.42 10.82
N PRO A 119 16.53 -8.48 10.95
CA PRO A 119 16.90 -9.81 10.46
C PRO A 119 17.18 -9.83 8.95
N LEU A 120 16.41 -9.07 8.16
CA LEU A 120 16.60 -8.97 6.71
C LEU A 120 17.99 -8.38 6.39
N PHE A 121 18.34 -7.24 6.98
CA PHE A 121 19.62 -6.58 6.72
C PHE A 121 20.82 -7.38 7.27
N VAL A 122 20.66 -8.16 8.33
CA VAL A 122 21.66 -9.14 8.79
C VAL A 122 21.83 -10.28 7.78
N ALA A 123 20.73 -10.81 7.24
CA ALA A 123 20.78 -11.88 6.24
C ALA A 123 21.50 -11.44 4.95
N LEU A 124 21.38 -10.16 4.59
CA LEU A 124 22.03 -9.56 3.42
C LEU A 124 23.54 -9.34 3.58
N ASP A 125 24.09 -9.39 4.81
CA ASP A 125 25.53 -9.19 5.03
C ASP A 125 26.35 -10.21 4.25
N ARG A 126 27.13 -9.72 3.27
CA ARG A 126 27.90 -10.51 2.29
C ARG A 126 27.10 -11.68 1.71
N ALA A 127 25.83 -11.47 1.41
CA ALA A 127 25.06 -12.45 0.68
C ALA A 127 25.53 -12.55 -0.78
N PRO A 128 25.69 -13.77 -1.34
CA PRO A 128 25.85 -13.94 -2.78
C PRO A 128 24.68 -13.32 -3.53
N ARG A 129 24.89 -12.95 -4.80
CA ARG A 129 23.87 -12.30 -5.64
C ARG A 129 22.54 -13.09 -5.66
N ARG A 130 22.61 -14.40 -5.89
CA ARG A 130 21.43 -15.29 -5.92
C ARG A 130 20.67 -15.32 -4.58
N VAL A 131 21.40 -15.29 -3.46
CA VAL A 131 20.79 -15.31 -2.12
C VAL A 131 20.17 -13.95 -1.79
N THR A 132 20.79 -12.84 -2.22
CA THR A 132 20.22 -11.49 -2.05
C THR A 132 18.87 -11.36 -2.76
N LEU A 133 18.80 -11.83 -4.01
CA LEU A 133 17.55 -11.87 -4.77
C LEU A 133 16.52 -12.75 -4.05
N ALA A 134 16.88 -13.98 -3.68
CA ALA A 134 15.96 -14.89 -3.01
C ALA A 134 15.43 -14.35 -1.67
N VAL A 135 16.30 -13.76 -0.84
CA VAL A 135 15.94 -13.15 0.45
C VAL A 135 14.96 -11.98 0.26
N ALA A 136 15.21 -11.08 -0.69
CA ALA A 136 14.31 -9.97 -0.98
C ALA A 136 12.98 -10.44 -1.58
N THR A 137 13.01 -11.46 -2.46
CA THR A 137 11.81 -12.09 -3.01
C THR A 137 10.95 -12.76 -1.94
N VAL A 138 11.57 -13.54 -1.04
CA VAL A 138 10.84 -14.18 0.08
C VAL A 138 10.27 -13.14 1.03
N TYR A 139 11.02 -12.09 1.36
CA TYR A 139 10.51 -11.00 2.18
C TYR A 139 9.27 -10.35 1.55
N ALA A 140 9.35 -9.94 0.27
CA ALA A 140 8.26 -9.28 -0.42
C ALA A 140 7.03 -10.18 -0.60
N LEU A 141 7.25 -11.48 -0.87
CA LEU A 141 6.19 -12.48 -0.97
C LEU A 141 5.41 -12.62 0.34
N VAL A 142 6.11 -12.82 1.47
CA VAL A 142 5.47 -12.98 2.77
C VAL A 142 4.79 -11.67 3.20
N LEU A 143 5.42 -10.52 2.97
CA LEU A 143 4.83 -9.21 3.25
C LEU A 143 3.53 -9.00 2.44
N GLY A 144 3.56 -9.27 1.14
CA GLY A 144 2.42 -9.11 0.24
C GLY A 144 1.28 -10.04 0.60
N VAL A 145 1.54 -11.34 0.68
CA VAL A 145 0.53 -12.33 1.04
C VAL A 145 -0.03 -12.07 2.44
N GLY A 146 0.82 -11.75 3.43
CA GLY A 146 0.40 -11.54 4.81
C GLY A 146 -0.33 -10.21 5.06
N SER A 147 0.06 -9.13 4.39
CA SER A 147 -0.52 -7.79 4.64
C SER A 147 -1.64 -7.43 3.68
N VAL A 148 -1.65 -7.99 2.46
CA VAL A 148 -2.64 -7.69 1.41
C VAL A 148 -3.67 -8.79 1.29
N GLY A 149 -3.22 -10.06 1.35
CA GLY A 149 -4.09 -11.22 1.18
C GLY A 149 -5.33 -11.23 2.05
N PRO A 150 -5.24 -11.04 3.39
CA PRO A 150 -6.39 -11.17 4.28
C PRO A 150 -7.58 -10.27 3.91
N TRP A 151 -7.35 -8.99 3.65
CA TRP A 151 -8.43 -8.06 3.32
C TRP A 151 -8.82 -8.13 1.83
N LEU A 152 -7.88 -8.36 0.92
CA LEU A 152 -8.17 -8.40 -0.51
C LEU A 152 -9.01 -9.61 -0.90
N ILE A 153 -8.75 -10.78 -0.29
CA ILE A 153 -9.54 -12.00 -0.53
C ILE A 153 -10.98 -11.78 -0.05
N GLY A 154 -11.17 -11.16 1.12
CA GLY A 154 -12.49 -10.78 1.62
C GLY A 154 -13.20 -9.82 0.67
N ALA A 155 -12.50 -8.79 0.20
CA ALA A 155 -13.03 -7.82 -0.75
C ALA A 155 -13.44 -8.43 -2.09
N VAL A 156 -12.62 -9.31 -2.66
CA VAL A 156 -12.95 -10.02 -3.90
C VAL A 156 -14.14 -10.95 -3.70
N ALA A 157 -14.23 -11.65 -2.56
CA ALA A 157 -15.36 -12.52 -2.26
C ALA A 157 -16.68 -11.73 -2.15
N ALA A 158 -16.66 -10.62 -1.41
CA ALA A 158 -17.82 -9.77 -1.19
C ALA A 158 -18.25 -9.03 -2.46
N TYR A 159 -17.32 -8.37 -3.16
CA TYR A 159 -17.62 -7.53 -4.32
C TYR A 159 -18.15 -8.33 -5.52
N PHE A 160 -17.56 -9.50 -5.79
CA PHE A 160 -17.99 -10.36 -6.90
C PHE A 160 -19.02 -11.42 -6.49
N GLU A 161 -19.48 -11.40 -5.24
CA GLU A 161 -20.43 -12.38 -4.68
C GLU A 161 -20.01 -13.84 -4.93
N ILE A 162 -18.70 -14.12 -4.78
CA ILE A 162 -18.13 -15.46 -4.96
C ILE A 162 -17.71 -16.08 -3.64
N GLY A 163 -17.77 -17.42 -3.56
CA GLY A 163 -17.29 -18.15 -2.38
C GLY A 163 -15.79 -17.91 -2.13
N VAL A 164 -15.40 -17.83 -0.86
CA VAL A 164 -14.02 -17.53 -0.41
C VAL A 164 -12.97 -18.40 -1.09
N GLY A 165 -13.24 -19.70 -1.31
CA GLY A 165 -12.31 -20.59 -2.01
C GLY A 165 -11.97 -20.15 -3.44
N ARG A 166 -12.95 -19.60 -4.18
CA ARG A 166 -12.71 -19.04 -5.53
C ARG A 166 -11.96 -17.71 -5.43
N ALA A 167 -12.30 -16.85 -4.47
CA ALA A 167 -11.58 -15.60 -4.23
C ALA A 167 -10.09 -15.86 -3.91
N VAL A 168 -9.79 -16.85 -3.08
CA VAL A 168 -8.41 -17.31 -2.81
C VAL A 168 -7.73 -17.77 -4.10
N ALA A 169 -8.39 -18.61 -4.89
CA ALA A 169 -7.83 -19.16 -6.12
C ALA A 169 -7.49 -18.08 -7.17
N TYR A 170 -8.26 -17.00 -7.26
CA TYR A 170 -7.98 -15.89 -8.17
C TYR A 170 -6.96 -14.89 -7.62
N THR A 171 -7.02 -14.60 -6.32
CA THR A 171 -6.24 -13.52 -5.70
C THR A 171 -4.84 -13.96 -5.31
N LEU A 172 -4.68 -15.15 -4.71
CA LEU A 172 -3.41 -15.55 -4.13
C LEU A 172 -2.31 -15.76 -5.17
N PRO A 173 -2.54 -16.41 -6.33
CA PRO A 173 -1.49 -16.59 -7.34
C PRO A 173 -1.05 -15.26 -7.96
N SER A 174 -1.99 -14.36 -8.26
CA SER A 174 -1.70 -13.05 -8.84
C SER A 174 -0.96 -12.16 -7.84
N LEU A 175 -1.41 -12.13 -6.58
CA LEU A 175 -0.71 -11.45 -5.50
C LEU A 175 0.70 -12.00 -5.29
N ALA A 176 0.87 -13.32 -5.25
CA ALA A 176 2.18 -13.95 -5.09
C ALA A 176 3.13 -13.61 -6.25
N ALA A 177 2.64 -13.63 -7.50
CA ALA A 177 3.44 -13.28 -8.67
C ALA A 177 3.90 -11.82 -8.64
N VAL A 178 3.00 -10.87 -8.36
CA VAL A 178 3.35 -9.44 -8.27
C VAL A 178 4.28 -9.19 -7.08
N SER A 179 4.04 -9.84 -5.94
CA SER A 179 4.91 -9.75 -4.76
C SER A 179 6.32 -10.26 -5.04
N ALA A 180 6.43 -11.42 -5.72
CA ALA A 180 7.71 -11.98 -6.11
C ALA A 180 8.46 -11.06 -7.09
N ALA A 181 7.76 -10.49 -8.08
CA ALA A 181 8.34 -9.54 -9.03
C ALA A 181 8.91 -8.30 -8.33
N HIS A 182 8.14 -7.68 -7.42
CA HIS A 182 8.63 -6.54 -6.63
C HIS A 182 9.81 -6.92 -5.72
N GLY A 183 9.82 -8.14 -5.19
CA GLY A 183 10.93 -8.65 -4.41
C GLY A 183 12.20 -8.90 -5.23
N VAL A 184 12.07 -9.34 -6.49
CA VAL A 184 13.20 -9.42 -7.42
C VAL A 184 13.76 -8.03 -7.71
N VAL A 185 12.89 -7.03 -7.94
CA VAL A 185 13.31 -5.63 -8.13
C VAL A 185 14.04 -5.10 -6.90
N LEU A 186 13.47 -5.30 -5.70
CA LEU A 186 14.10 -4.92 -4.44
C LEU A 186 15.48 -5.58 -4.28
N GLY A 187 15.55 -6.89 -4.52
CA GLY A 187 16.79 -7.66 -4.46
C GLY A 187 17.83 -7.14 -5.44
N ALA A 188 17.44 -6.84 -6.67
CA ALA A 188 18.32 -6.30 -7.71
C ALA A 188 18.90 -4.94 -7.32
N LEU A 189 18.06 -4.06 -6.76
CA LEU A 189 18.51 -2.77 -6.24
C LEU A 189 19.47 -2.96 -5.06
N LEU A 190 19.15 -3.85 -4.11
CA LEU A 190 20.00 -4.18 -2.95
C LEU A 190 21.36 -4.79 -3.33
N LEU A 191 21.55 -5.31 -4.54
CA LEU A 191 22.88 -5.71 -5.04
C LEU A 191 23.86 -4.53 -5.14
N ALA A 192 23.35 -3.30 -5.26
CA ALA A 192 24.13 -2.07 -5.28
C ALA A 192 24.40 -1.48 -3.88
N ARG A 193 23.90 -2.14 -2.82
CA ARG A 193 24.09 -1.68 -1.44
C ARG A 193 25.58 -1.48 -1.13
N PRO A 194 25.95 -0.37 -0.46
CA PRO A 194 27.32 -0.15 -0.01
C PRO A 194 27.85 -1.34 0.80
N ARG A 195 29.05 -1.83 0.48
CA ARG A 195 29.68 -2.94 1.22
C ARG A 195 30.24 -2.54 2.57
N ARG A 196 30.47 -1.24 2.78
CA ARG A 196 30.95 -0.68 4.05
C ARG A 196 29.77 -0.10 4.79
N VAL A 197 29.56 -0.60 5.99
CA VAL A 197 28.63 -0.05 6.96
C VAL A 197 29.04 1.37 7.34
N GLY A 198 28.08 2.29 7.36
CA GLY A 198 28.28 3.66 7.82
C GLY A 198 27.08 4.54 7.49
N VAL A 199 27.27 5.86 7.59
CA VAL A 199 26.22 6.87 7.34
C VAL A 199 25.59 6.70 5.95
N TRP A 200 26.40 6.52 4.92
CA TRP A 200 25.89 6.38 3.55
C TRP A 200 25.04 5.13 3.34
N ASP A 201 25.37 4.01 3.98
CA ASP A 201 24.55 2.77 3.90
C ASP A 201 23.15 3.01 4.47
N VAL A 202 23.06 3.68 5.62
CA VAL A 202 21.80 4.06 6.28
C VAL A 202 20.96 4.96 5.38
N LEU A 203 21.53 6.06 4.89
CA LEU A 203 20.80 7.02 4.05
C LEU A 203 20.37 6.41 2.72
N TRP A 204 21.24 5.63 2.08
CA TRP A 204 20.95 5.01 0.80
C TRP A 204 19.87 3.93 0.92
N CYS A 205 19.91 3.09 1.95
CA CYS A 205 18.85 2.09 2.17
C CYS A 205 17.51 2.73 2.52
N GLY A 206 17.47 3.82 3.32
CA GLY A 206 16.26 4.58 3.56
C GLY A 206 15.67 5.17 2.27
N ALA A 207 16.53 5.75 1.42
CA ALA A 207 16.13 6.33 0.13
C ALA A 207 15.62 5.26 -0.85
N LEU A 208 16.34 4.13 -0.96
CA LEU A 208 15.96 2.98 -1.77
C LEU A 208 14.56 2.50 -1.41
N TRP A 209 14.31 2.28 -0.12
CA TRP A 209 13.05 1.72 0.34
C TRP A 209 11.88 2.67 0.13
N SER A 210 12.10 3.98 0.36
CA SER A 210 11.11 5.02 0.09
C SER A 210 10.71 5.08 -1.39
N CYS A 211 11.68 4.93 -2.30
CA CYS A 211 11.41 4.84 -3.74
C CYS A 211 10.69 3.52 -4.11
N TRP A 212 11.15 2.40 -3.54
CA TRP A 212 10.57 1.09 -3.82
C TRP A 212 9.12 0.97 -3.37
N GLU A 213 8.79 1.47 -2.17
CA GLU A 213 7.40 1.50 -1.68
C GLU A 213 6.53 2.40 -2.56
N ALA A 214 6.99 3.61 -2.89
CA ALA A 214 6.24 4.54 -3.73
C ALA A 214 5.91 3.94 -5.11
N VAL A 215 6.88 3.27 -5.75
CA VAL A 215 6.63 2.59 -7.04
C VAL A 215 5.64 1.43 -6.86
N ARG A 216 5.78 0.63 -5.79
CA ARG A 216 4.91 -0.51 -5.52
C ARG A 216 3.46 -0.09 -5.28
N THR A 217 3.21 1.06 -4.66
CA THR A 217 1.85 1.54 -4.40
C THR A 217 1.07 1.94 -5.66
N PHE A 218 1.73 2.17 -6.80
CA PHE A 218 1.04 2.42 -8.08
C PHE A 218 0.60 1.14 -8.80
N VAL A 219 1.05 -0.04 -8.35
CA VAL A 219 0.80 -1.31 -9.02
C VAL A 219 -0.23 -2.11 -8.23
N PHE A 220 -1.40 -2.35 -8.82
CA PHE A 220 -2.39 -3.29 -8.26
C PHE A 220 -1.77 -4.69 -8.13
N PRO A 221 -1.97 -5.44 -7.01
CA PRO A 221 -2.91 -5.20 -5.91
C PRO A 221 -2.33 -4.44 -4.70
N TYR A 222 -1.13 -3.88 -4.79
CA TYR A 222 -0.50 -3.16 -3.68
C TYR A 222 -1.03 -1.73 -3.50
N TYR A 223 -1.94 -1.29 -4.35
CA TYR A 223 -2.61 0.00 -4.24
C TYR A 223 -3.56 -0.02 -3.03
N PRO A 224 -3.27 0.64 -1.88
CA PRO A 224 -2.08 1.33 -1.36
C PRO A 224 -1.68 0.71 0.00
N ALA A 225 -1.46 -0.60 0.00
CA ALA A 225 -1.28 -1.42 1.20
C ALA A 225 0.19 -1.82 1.43
N ALA A 226 0.44 -2.36 2.63
CA ALA A 226 1.74 -2.82 3.08
C ALA A 226 2.84 -1.72 3.07
N VAL A 227 2.49 -0.46 3.28
CA VAL A 227 3.43 0.66 3.40
C VAL A 227 3.93 0.72 4.84
N LEU A 228 5.24 0.53 5.08
CA LEU A 228 5.79 0.37 6.43
C LEU A 228 5.47 1.57 7.33
N ALA A 229 5.47 2.78 6.77
CA ALA A 229 5.12 4.01 7.49
C ALA A 229 3.72 4.02 8.11
N LEU A 230 2.76 3.27 7.56
CA LEU A 230 1.40 3.20 8.12
C LEU A 230 1.36 2.52 9.49
N SER A 231 2.39 1.77 9.87
CA SER A 231 2.53 1.29 11.25
C SER A 231 2.69 2.43 12.27
N GLN A 232 2.95 3.66 11.83
CA GLN A 232 3.18 4.82 12.70
C GLN A 232 2.07 5.89 12.59
N ASP A 233 0.93 5.56 11.97
CA ASP A 233 -0.22 6.47 11.83
C ASP A 233 -0.68 7.06 13.18
N ALA A 234 -0.87 6.20 14.18
CA ALA A 234 -1.27 6.62 15.52
C ALA A 234 -0.12 7.23 16.34
N ARG A 235 1.12 7.30 15.82
CA ARG A 235 2.30 7.79 16.53
C ARG A 235 2.63 9.21 16.07
N LEU A 236 1.78 10.13 16.51
CA LEU A 236 1.78 11.52 16.05
C LEU A 236 3.17 12.18 16.00
N PRO A 237 4.06 12.06 17.02
CA PRO A 237 5.37 12.70 16.97
C PRO A 237 6.21 12.33 15.75
N VAL A 238 6.33 11.04 15.42
CA VAL A 238 7.11 10.64 14.23
C VAL A 238 6.33 10.93 12.95
N LEU A 239 5.00 10.74 12.97
CA LEU A 239 4.16 10.97 11.79
C LEU A 239 4.26 12.42 11.29
N GLN A 240 4.45 13.40 12.19
CA GLN A 240 4.52 14.81 11.82
C GLN A 240 5.49 15.06 10.66
N ILE A 241 6.58 14.27 10.52
CA ILE A 241 7.59 14.48 9.47
C ILE A 241 6.99 14.42 8.06
N ALA A 242 5.82 13.78 7.93
CA ALA A 242 5.05 13.73 6.70
C ALA A 242 4.57 15.12 6.23
N SER A 243 4.39 16.08 7.14
CA SER A 243 4.07 17.47 6.75
C SER A 243 5.20 18.18 5.99
N VAL A 244 6.41 17.62 5.97
CA VAL A 244 7.54 18.14 5.19
C VAL A 244 7.95 17.17 4.08
N CYS A 245 8.05 15.88 4.40
CA CYS A 245 8.63 14.88 3.51
C CYS A 245 7.60 13.97 2.84
N GLY A 246 6.31 14.14 3.15
CA GLY A 246 5.28 13.14 2.86
C GLY A 246 5.51 11.84 3.64
N ILE A 247 4.62 10.87 3.47
CA ILE A 247 4.74 9.56 4.16
C ILE A 247 6.06 8.83 3.88
N ALA A 248 6.70 9.11 2.73
CA ALA A 248 8.02 8.60 2.37
C ALA A 248 9.10 8.95 3.42
N GLY A 249 8.99 10.10 4.09
CA GLY A 249 9.90 10.48 5.17
C GLY A 249 9.83 9.55 6.38
N VAL A 250 8.64 9.05 6.71
CA VAL A 250 8.45 8.09 7.81
C VAL A 250 9.05 6.74 7.44
N THR A 251 8.80 6.24 6.22
CA THR A 251 9.43 5.02 5.70
C THR A 251 10.95 5.12 5.74
N PHE A 252 11.50 6.24 5.27
CA PHE A 252 12.94 6.49 5.27
C PHE A 252 13.56 6.31 6.65
N ILE A 253 12.95 6.92 7.67
CA ILE A 253 13.46 6.91 9.05
C ILE A 253 13.37 5.51 9.67
N LEU A 254 12.25 4.79 9.46
CA LEU A 254 12.10 3.42 9.96
C LEU A 254 13.19 2.51 9.38
N VAL A 255 13.41 2.59 8.07
CA VAL A 255 14.43 1.77 7.39
C VAL A 255 15.83 2.18 7.81
N ALA A 256 16.10 3.49 7.93
CA ALA A 256 17.38 4.00 8.41
C ALA A 256 17.72 3.47 9.82
N CYS A 257 16.74 3.48 10.74
CA CYS A 257 16.90 2.92 12.07
C CYS A 257 17.22 1.41 12.02
N ASN A 258 16.45 0.64 11.24
CA ASN A 258 16.68 -0.80 11.06
C ASN A 258 18.08 -1.13 10.50
N VAL A 259 18.56 -0.38 9.51
CA VAL A 259 19.90 -0.56 8.92
C VAL A 259 20.98 -0.24 9.95
N GLY A 260 20.80 0.86 10.70
CA GLY A 260 21.67 1.23 11.81
C GLY A 260 21.77 0.11 12.85
N LEU A 261 20.64 -0.39 13.34
CA LEU A 261 20.60 -1.48 14.32
C LEU A 261 21.20 -2.80 13.78
N ALA A 262 20.85 -3.18 12.55
CA ALA A 262 21.40 -4.38 11.91
C ALA A 262 22.93 -4.33 11.81
N SER A 263 23.49 -3.13 11.65
CA SER A 263 24.92 -2.94 11.48
C SER A 263 25.77 -3.41 12.68
N LEU A 264 25.19 -3.44 13.88
CA LEU A 264 25.84 -3.96 15.10
C LEU A 264 26.09 -5.47 15.04
N LEU A 265 25.29 -6.18 14.24
CA LEU A 265 25.33 -7.64 14.11
C LEU A 265 26.10 -8.09 12.86
N GLN A 266 26.49 -7.15 11.99
CA GLN A 266 27.21 -7.43 10.75
C GLN A 266 28.71 -7.53 11.01
N ARG A 267 29.37 -8.52 10.39
CA ARG A 267 30.80 -8.73 10.58
C ARG A 267 31.57 -7.85 9.61
N SER A 268 32.00 -6.65 9.97
CA SER A 268 32.84 -5.84 9.06
C SER A 268 34.34 -5.99 9.37
N PRO A 269 35.18 -6.59 8.50
CA PRO A 269 36.62 -6.50 8.62
C PRO A 269 37.05 -5.03 8.61
N GLY A 270 37.78 -4.60 9.63
CA GLY A 270 38.20 -3.20 9.79
C GLY A 270 37.05 -2.25 10.14
N ALA A 271 36.04 -2.72 10.90
CA ALA A 271 34.80 -2.00 11.22
C ALA A 271 34.97 -0.60 11.82
N GLY A 272 36.16 -0.19 12.31
CA GLY A 272 36.44 1.16 12.80
C GLY A 272 35.27 1.76 13.60
N ALA A 273 34.90 3.00 13.29
CA ALA A 273 33.73 3.66 13.86
C ALA A 273 32.45 3.52 12.99
N GLY A 274 32.47 2.68 11.94
CA GLY A 274 31.41 2.60 10.92
C GLY A 274 30.03 2.18 11.45
N PRO A 275 29.90 1.02 12.14
CA PRO A 275 28.65 0.59 12.75
C PRO A 275 28.11 1.59 13.79
N VAL A 276 28.99 2.18 14.59
CA VAL A 276 28.60 3.23 15.55
C VAL A 276 28.01 4.42 14.82
N ALA A 277 28.66 4.92 13.77
CA ALA A 277 28.13 6.01 12.95
C ALA A 277 26.79 5.65 12.28
N ALA A 278 26.61 4.40 11.82
CA ALA A 278 25.35 3.94 11.25
C ALA A 278 24.22 3.92 12.28
N VAL A 279 24.46 3.39 13.49
CA VAL A 279 23.48 3.41 14.60
C VAL A 279 23.14 4.83 14.99
N LEU A 280 24.14 5.69 15.22
CA LEU A 280 23.93 7.09 15.59
C LEU A 280 23.15 7.84 14.52
N THR A 281 23.38 7.54 13.24
CA THR A 281 22.60 8.12 12.14
C THR A 281 21.16 7.66 12.18
N GLY A 282 20.91 6.34 12.21
CA GLY A 282 19.55 5.78 12.18
C GLY A 282 18.71 6.20 13.38
N VAL A 283 19.27 6.07 14.60
CA VAL A 283 18.61 6.47 15.84
C VAL A 283 18.51 8.00 15.94
N GLY A 284 19.54 8.73 15.54
CA GLY A 284 19.54 10.20 15.53
C GLY A 284 18.46 10.78 14.62
N LEU A 285 18.24 10.20 13.43
CA LEU A 285 17.14 10.58 12.53
C LEU A 285 15.77 10.31 13.16
N ALA A 286 15.60 9.14 13.81
CA ALA A 286 14.37 8.78 14.50
C ALA A 286 14.02 9.74 15.65
N LEU A 287 15.01 10.03 16.49
CA LEU A 287 14.87 10.98 17.60
C LEU A 287 14.67 12.40 17.10
N GLY A 288 15.38 12.82 16.05
CA GLY A 288 15.25 14.14 15.43
C GLY A 288 13.85 14.37 14.88
N ALA A 289 13.31 13.41 14.11
CA ALA A 289 11.96 13.49 13.57
C ALA A 289 10.90 13.51 14.67
N SER A 290 11.04 12.65 15.68
CA SER A 290 10.12 12.61 16.82
C SER A 290 10.18 13.91 17.63
N SER A 291 11.38 14.47 17.85
CA SER A 291 11.57 15.73 18.57
C SER A 291 10.98 16.92 17.82
N TRP A 292 11.24 17.00 16.51
CA TRP A 292 10.65 18.02 15.66
C TRP A 292 9.12 17.89 15.60
N GLY A 293 8.58 16.66 15.59
CA GLY A 293 7.14 16.45 15.64
C GLY A 293 6.50 16.79 16.97
N MET A 294 7.16 16.48 18.10
CA MET A 294 6.74 16.97 19.42
C MET A 294 6.72 18.50 19.46
N LEU A 295 7.74 19.15 18.90
CA LEU A 295 7.77 20.61 18.78
C LEU A 295 6.59 21.12 17.95
N ARG A 296 6.37 20.60 16.73
CA ARG A 296 5.24 20.97 15.86
C ARG A 296 3.90 20.83 16.58
N LEU A 297 3.70 19.73 17.31
CA LEU A 297 2.49 19.48 18.07
C LEU A 297 2.33 20.44 19.25
N SER A 298 3.42 20.78 19.95
CA SER A 298 3.39 21.71 21.09
C SER A 298 3.15 23.16 20.66
N THR A 299 3.56 23.53 19.44
CA THR A 299 3.34 24.84 18.83
C THR A 299 2.09 24.87 17.95
N ALA A 300 1.26 23.82 17.97
CA ALA A 300 0.01 23.82 17.23
C ALA A 300 -0.87 24.96 17.76
N PRO A 301 -1.41 25.83 16.88
CA PRO A 301 -2.31 26.87 17.32
C PRO A 301 -3.53 26.22 18.00
N PRO A 302 -4.13 26.88 19.00
CA PRO A 302 -5.37 26.40 19.58
C PRO A 302 -6.40 26.26 18.45
N ALA A 303 -7.05 25.10 18.40
CA ALA A 303 -8.09 24.82 17.43
C ALA A 303 -9.18 25.89 17.55
N ARG A 304 -9.36 26.67 16.49
CA ARG A 304 -10.56 27.50 16.36
C ARG A 304 -11.64 26.59 15.84
N PRO A 305 -12.79 26.47 16.54
CA PRO A 305 -13.89 25.68 16.02
C PRO A 305 -14.36 26.30 14.71
N GLY A 306 -14.32 25.52 13.63
CA GLY A 306 -14.93 25.87 12.36
C GLY A 306 -16.31 25.22 12.22
N PRO A 307 -16.76 24.95 10.98
CA PRO A 307 -18.14 24.56 10.74
C PRO A 307 -18.48 23.22 11.41
N GLU A 308 -19.69 23.13 11.97
CA GLU A 308 -20.23 21.87 12.45
C GLU A 308 -20.68 21.03 11.26
N VAL A 309 -20.10 19.84 11.13
CA VAL A 309 -20.43 18.87 10.10
C VAL A 309 -20.93 17.59 10.76
N VAL A 310 -21.90 16.94 10.13
CA VAL A 310 -22.46 15.69 10.63
C VAL A 310 -22.38 14.62 9.57
N ALA A 311 -21.63 13.56 9.83
CA ALA A 311 -21.62 12.36 9.00
C ALA A 311 -22.64 11.34 9.53
N VAL A 312 -23.47 10.79 8.63
CA VAL A 312 -24.48 9.77 8.94
C VAL A 312 -24.12 8.48 8.22
N ASP A 313 -24.02 7.38 8.96
CA ASP A 313 -23.91 6.02 8.41
C ASP A 313 -25.14 5.23 8.85
N VAL A 314 -25.77 4.49 7.94
CA VAL A 314 -26.89 3.58 8.24
C VAL A 314 -26.45 2.16 7.92
N ASP A 315 -25.94 1.47 8.94
CA ASP A 315 -25.69 0.03 8.91
C ASP A 315 -26.96 -0.70 8.45
N ALA A 316 -26.82 -1.60 7.48
CA ALA A 316 -27.88 -1.99 6.53
C ALA A 316 -28.99 -2.91 7.08
N THR A 317 -29.38 -2.79 8.36
CA THR A 317 -30.28 -3.75 9.05
C THR A 317 -31.71 -3.25 9.33
N ASN A 318 -32.10 -2.04 8.90
CA ASN A 318 -33.41 -1.45 9.24
C ASN A 318 -34.51 -1.63 8.16
N GLU A 319 -35.77 -1.76 8.60
CA GLU A 319 -37.00 -2.13 7.85
C GLU A 319 -37.61 -1.01 6.97
N ALA A 320 -36.82 -0.20 6.24
CA ALA A 320 -37.37 0.79 5.31
C ALA A 320 -37.59 0.22 3.90
N ALA A 321 -38.45 0.85 3.09
CA ALA A 321 -38.76 0.40 1.73
C ALA A 321 -37.66 0.74 0.70
N SER A 322 -36.81 1.74 0.97
CA SER A 322 -35.67 2.11 0.11
C SER A 322 -34.45 2.66 0.88
N THR A 323 -33.25 2.61 0.29
CA THR A 323 -32.02 3.15 0.91
C THR A 323 -32.09 4.66 1.16
N LEU A 324 -32.72 5.43 0.26
CA LEU A 324 -32.95 6.86 0.42
C LEU A 324 -33.74 7.15 1.69
N GLU A 325 -34.87 6.47 1.90
CA GLU A 325 -35.70 6.63 3.09
C GLU A 325 -34.95 6.31 4.38
N ARG A 326 -34.04 5.32 4.37
CA ARG A 326 -33.20 5.02 5.54
C ARG A 326 -32.29 6.19 5.89
N TYR A 327 -31.60 6.75 4.91
CA TYR A 327 -30.71 7.89 5.14
C TYR A 327 -31.48 9.14 5.58
N LEU A 328 -32.66 9.39 5.00
CA LEU A 328 -33.53 10.49 5.43
C LEU A 328 -33.98 10.31 6.87
N ALA A 329 -34.55 9.15 7.22
CA ALA A 329 -35.03 8.85 8.56
C ALA A 329 -33.90 8.91 9.61
N ALA A 330 -32.72 8.40 9.28
CA ALA A 330 -31.55 8.53 10.13
C ALA A 330 -31.13 9.99 10.29
N SER A 331 -31.19 10.78 9.23
CA SER A 331 -30.71 12.15 9.26
C SER A 331 -31.64 13.15 9.95
N GLU A 332 -32.88 12.78 10.28
CA GLU A 332 -33.87 13.73 10.80
C GLU A 332 -33.40 14.47 12.07
N GLU A 333 -32.91 13.75 13.08
CA GLU A 333 -32.43 14.36 14.32
C GLU A 333 -31.22 15.27 14.07
N ALA A 334 -30.27 14.78 13.26
CA ALA A 334 -29.06 15.53 12.91
C ALA A 334 -29.38 16.80 12.09
N ALA A 335 -30.30 16.71 11.14
CA ALA A 335 -30.70 17.82 10.28
C ALA A 335 -31.50 18.88 11.05
N ALA A 336 -32.30 18.47 12.05
CA ALA A 336 -33.01 19.39 12.93
C ALA A 336 -32.08 20.31 13.75
N ALA A 337 -30.85 19.87 14.03
CA ALA A 337 -29.81 20.70 14.65
C ALA A 337 -29.21 21.75 13.69
N ARG A 338 -29.56 21.69 12.40
CA ARG A 338 -29.10 22.58 11.32
C ARG A 338 -27.57 22.74 11.25
N PRO A 339 -26.82 21.63 11.10
CA PRO A 339 -25.38 21.71 10.94
C PRO A 339 -25.01 22.46 9.66
N ARG A 340 -23.75 22.89 9.55
CA ARG A 340 -23.27 23.56 8.33
C ARG A 340 -23.35 22.65 7.10
N LEU A 341 -23.13 21.35 7.31
CA LEU A 341 -23.14 20.34 6.27
C LEU A 341 -23.52 18.98 6.85
N LEU A 342 -24.54 18.36 6.27
CA LEU A 342 -24.86 16.96 6.46
C LEU A 342 -24.12 16.11 5.42
N ILE A 343 -23.60 14.96 5.81
CA ILE A 343 -22.74 14.12 4.96
C ILE A 343 -23.21 12.68 5.00
N TRP A 344 -23.51 12.13 3.82
CA TRP A 344 -23.75 10.70 3.60
C TRP A 344 -22.56 10.09 2.84
N PRO A 345 -22.14 8.86 3.18
CA PRO A 345 -20.95 8.20 2.66
C PRO A 345 -21.08 7.82 1.17
N GLU A 346 -20.02 7.19 0.65
CA GLU A 346 -20.00 6.65 -0.72
C GLU A 346 -21.12 5.61 -0.91
N SER A 347 -21.80 5.66 -2.05
CA SER A 347 -22.92 4.77 -2.40
C SER A 347 -24.14 4.85 -1.45
N ALA A 348 -24.28 5.93 -0.67
CA ALA A 348 -25.49 6.18 0.12
C ALA A 348 -26.73 6.28 -0.77
N LEU A 349 -26.60 6.93 -1.92
CA LEU A 349 -27.59 6.86 -2.99
C LEU A 349 -27.25 5.69 -3.91
N THR A 350 -28.22 4.78 -4.11
CA THR A 350 -28.09 3.64 -5.02
C THR A 350 -28.65 3.93 -6.42
N MET A 351 -29.19 5.14 -6.63
CA MET A 351 -29.78 5.60 -7.88
C MET A 351 -29.13 6.89 -8.38
N ASP A 352 -29.26 7.13 -9.67
CA ASP A 352 -28.92 8.41 -10.31
C ASP A 352 -30.00 9.45 -9.97
N ILE A 353 -29.74 10.19 -8.89
CA ILE A 353 -30.69 11.15 -8.30
C ILE A 353 -31.05 12.29 -9.26
N GLU A 354 -30.14 12.66 -10.17
CA GLU A 354 -30.35 13.73 -11.15
C GLU A 354 -31.48 13.39 -12.14
N HIS A 355 -31.62 12.11 -12.47
CA HIS A 355 -32.59 11.63 -13.44
C HIS A 355 -33.75 10.84 -12.82
N ASP A 356 -33.81 10.72 -11.49
CA ASP A 356 -34.93 10.13 -10.75
C ASP A 356 -35.78 11.25 -10.10
N ARG A 357 -36.81 11.70 -10.81
CA ARG A 357 -37.67 12.80 -10.36
C ARG A 357 -38.40 12.51 -9.06
N ALA A 358 -38.76 11.25 -8.81
CA ALA A 358 -39.48 10.87 -7.59
C ALA A 358 -38.55 10.94 -6.39
N ALA A 359 -37.36 10.35 -6.50
CA ALA A 359 -36.33 10.41 -5.47
C ALA A 359 -35.87 11.86 -5.23
N TRP A 360 -35.64 12.65 -6.31
CA TRP A 360 -35.31 14.08 -6.21
C TRP A 360 -36.36 14.84 -5.40
N THR A 361 -37.65 14.68 -5.71
CA THR A 361 -38.73 15.40 -5.01
C THR A 361 -38.79 15.06 -3.51
N VAL A 362 -38.43 13.84 -3.11
CA VAL A 362 -38.35 13.45 -1.70
C VAL A 362 -37.14 14.10 -1.03
N LEU A 363 -35.97 14.02 -1.68
CA LEU A 363 -34.72 14.57 -1.14
C LEU A 363 -34.74 16.10 -1.05
N ASP A 364 -35.26 16.77 -2.08
CA ASP A 364 -35.38 18.22 -2.17
C ASP A 364 -36.26 18.76 -1.04
N ARG A 365 -37.42 18.15 -0.78
CA ARG A 365 -38.28 18.50 0.37
C ARG A 365 -37.59 18.36 1.71
N PHE A 366 -36.75 17.34 1.88
CA PHE A 366 -35.97 17.17 3.11
C PHE A 366 -34.95 18.30 3.28
N ILE A 367 -34.22 18.62 2.21
CA ILE A 367 -33.21 19.69 2.21
C ILE A 367 -33.86 21.06 2.46
N GLU A 368 -34.98 21.35 1.81
CA GLU A 368 -35.76 22.57 2.02
C GLU A 368 -36.31 22.66 3.45
N ALA A 369 -36.88 21.58 3.98
CA ALA A 369 -37.47 21.59 5.32
C ALA A 369 -36.44 21.87 6.43
N HIS A 370 -35.21 21.38 6.26
CA HIS A 370 -34.13 21.52 7.25
C HIS A 370 -33.16 22.67 6.95
N GLU A 371 -33.27 23.31 5.78
CA GLU A 371 -32.37 24.39 5.32
C GLU A 371 -30.88 24.02 5.45
N THR A 372 -30.56 22.73 5.32
CA THR A 372 -29.22 22.18 5.59
C THR A 372 -28.62 21.59 4.32
N PRO A 373 -27.45 22.06 3.85
CA PRO A 373 -26.76 21.45 2.72
C PRO A 373 -26.41 19.99 2.97
N LEU A 374 -26.52 19.16 1.93
CA LEU A 374 -26.23 17.73 1.98
C LEU A 374 -25.16 17.38 0.95
N LEU A 375 -24.07 16.76 1.40
CA LEU A 375 -23.11 16.06 0.54
C LEU A 375 -23.38 14.56 0.62
N THR A 376 -23.61 13.89 -0.51
CA THR A 376 -23.89 12.46 -0.54
C THR A 376 -23.17 11.75 -1.68
N GLY A 377 -22.70 10.52 -1.44
CA GLY A 377 -22.16 9.66 -2.48
C GLY A 377 -23.24 8.95 -3.28
N GLY A 378 -23.06 8.82 -4.60
CA GLY A 378 -23.99 8.13 -5.48
C GLY A 378 -23.54 8.03 -6.94
N PRO A 379 -24.29 7.30 -7.80
CA PRO A 379 -24.08 7.29 -9.24
C PRO A 379 -24.32 8.66 -9.86
N GLY A 380 -23.42 9.07 -10.76
CA GLY A 380 -23.66 10.19 -11.69
C GLY A 380 -23.69 9.69 -13.13
N VAL A 381 -24.60 10.19 -13.97
CA VAL A 381 -24.72 9.76 -15.36
C VAL A 381 -24.78 10.96 -16.29
N LEU A 382 -23.88 11.02 -17.27
CA LEU A 382 -24.00 11.98 -18.36
C LEU A 382 -24.92 11.41 -19.44
N ARG A 383 -26.10 11.99 -19.62
CA ARG A 383 -27.05 11.57 -20.67
C ARG A 383 -27.10 12.55 -21.83
N ARG A 384 -27.24 12.01 -23.05
CA ARG A 384 -27.56 12.80 -24.25
C ARG A 384 -28.59 12.07 -25.11
N SER A 385 -29.70 12.74 -25.40
CA SER A 385 -30.79 12.19 -26.22
C SER A 385 -31.30 10.84 -25.70
N GLY A 386 -31.45 10.70 -24.38
CA GLY A 386 -31.94 9.48 -23.72
C GLY A 386 -30.94 8.32 -23.64
N ARG A 387 -29.67 8.52 -24.04
CA ARG A 387 -28.61 7.52 -23.91
C ARG A 387 -27.57 7.94 -22.88
N ASP A 388 -27.13 7.00 -22.07
CA ASP A 388 -25.99 7.16 -21.17
C ASP A 388 -24.71 7.26 -22.00
N LEU A 389 -24.00 8.38 -21.88
CA LEU A 389 -22.70 8.60 -22.51
C LEU A 389 -21.54 8.25 -21.59
N ALA A 390 -21.70 8.49 -20.28
CA ALA A 390 -20.71 8.19 -19.26
C ALA A 390 -21.38 7.93 -17.92
N ARG A 391 -20.78 7.07 -17.09
CA ARG A 391 -21.26 6.72 -15.74
C ARG A 391 -20.15 6.88 -14.73
N PHE A 392 -20.43 7.54 -13.62
CA PHE A 392 -19.43 7.94 -12.63
C PHE A 392 -19.81 7.46 -11.23
N ASN A 393 -18.80 7.20 -10.41
CA ASN A 393 -18.94 7.23 -8.96
C ASN A 393 -18.78 8.69 -8.53
N SER A 394 -19.79 9.27 -7.88
CA SER A 394 -19.89 10.71 -7.69
C SER A 394 -20.19 11.09 -6.24
N ALA A 395 -19.81 12.30 -5.89
CA ALA A 395 -20.28 13.01 -4.71
C ALA A 395 -21.16 14.18 -5.17
N HIS A 396 -22.39 14.24 -4.68
CA HIS A 396 -23.36 15.27 -5.00
C HIS A 396 -23.53 16.18 -3.80
N LEU A 397 -23.24 17.47 -3.98
CA LEU A 397 -23.57 18.52 -3.03
C LEU A 397 -24.90 19.15 -3.46
N LEU A 398 -25.91 19.02 -2.61
CA LEU A 398 -27.20 19.64 -2.76
C LEU A 398 -27.29 20.80 -1.76
N ILE A 399 -27.61 21.99 -2.26
CA ILE A 399 -27.72 23.19 -1.45
C ILE A 399 -29.16 23.70 -1.60
N PRO A 400 -29.87 23.99 -0.48
CA PRO A 400 -31.20 24.60 -0.53
C PRO A 400 -31.21 25.81 -1.48
N ASP A 401 -32.23 25.92 -2.33
CA ASP A 401 -32.42 27.00 -3.33
C ASP A 401 -31.33 27.16 -4.42
N HIS A 402 -30.25 26.37 -4.36
CA HIS A 402 -29.08 26.52 -5.23
C HIS A 402 -28.79 25.29 -6.09
N GLY A 403 -29.60 24.23 -5.94
CA GLY A 403 -29.55 23.02 -6.75
C GLY A 403 -28.40 22.08 -6.39
N MET A 404 -28.03 21.22 -7.34
CA MET A 404 -27.01 20.19 -7.16
C MET A 404 -25.72 20.50 -7.93
N ARG A 405 -24.59 20.24 -7.29
CA ARG A 405 -23.25 20.23 -7.91
C ARG A 405 -22.59 18.89 -7.64
N SER A 406 -21.83 18.39 -8.61
CA SER A 406 -21.25 17.04 -8.53
C SER A 406 -19.73 17.06 -8.67
N TYR A 407 -19.07 16.18 -7.93
CA TYR A 407 -17.69 15.75 -8.15
C TYR A 407 -17.72 14.31 -8.63
N HIS A 408 -16.94 13.98 -9.65
CA HIS A 408 -16.82 12.63 -10.18
C HIS A 408 -15.44 12.06 -9.81
N LYS A 409 -15.42 10.85 -9.25
CA LYS A 409 -14.21 10.13 -8.83
C LYS A 409 -13.22 10.04 -10.00
N ARG A 410 -11.97 10.39 -9.76
CA ARG A 410 -10.90 10.45 -10.76
C ARG A 410 -10.04 9.19 -10.69
N GLY A 411 -9.66 8.80 -9.48
CA GLY A 411 -8.89 7.59 -9.18
C GLY A 411 -9.78 6.36 -9.05
N LEU A 412 -10.08 5.71 -10.17
CA LEU A 412 -10.90 4.50 -10.20
C LEU A 412 -10.12 3.28 -9.70
N VAL A 413 -10.78 2.46 -8.88
CA VAL A 413 -10.21 1.20 -8.39
C VAL A 413 -10.09 0.20 -9.56
N PRO A 414 -8.87 -0.29 -9.87
CA PRO A 414 -8.69 -1.27 -10.93
C PRO A 414 -9.52 -2.54 -10.68
N PHE A 415 -10.05 -3.13 -11.75
CA PHE A 415 -10.91 -4.33 -11.77
C PHE A 415 -12.29 -4.17 -11.13
N ALA A 416 -12.44 -3.32 -10.11
CA ALA A 416 -13.72 -3.03 -9.49
C ALA A 416 -14.51 -1.97 -10.28
N GLU A 417 -13.91 -0.79 -10.49
CA GLU A 417 -14.57 0.35 -11.16
C GLU A 417 -14.09 0.54 -12.59
N ARG A 418 -12.84 0.17 -12.89
CA ARG A 418 -12.29 0.25 -14.26
C ARG A 418 -11.59 -1.04 -14.64
N TRP A 419 -12.05 -1.66 -15.72
CA TRP A 419 -11.36 -2.79 -16.32
C TRP A 419 -10.04 -2.35 -16.96
N PRO A 420 -8.89 -2.97 -16.64
CA PRO A 420 -7.63 -2.61 -17.27
C PRO A 420 -7.66 -2.88 -18.77
N ALA A 421 -7.49 -1.82 -19.59
CA ALA A 421 -7.57 -1.91 -21.04
C ALA A 421 -6.59 -2.92 -21.67
N LEU A 422 -5.44 -3.15 -21.02
CA LEU A 422 -4.44 -4.13 -21.46
C LEU A 422 -4.96 -5.59 -21.45
N LEU A 423 -6.04 -5.87 -20.72
CA LEU A 423 -6.67 -7.19 -20.63
C LEU A 423 -7.83 -7.36 -21.63
N GLY A 424 -8.03 -6.40 -22.54
CA GLY A 424 -9.12 -6.42 -23.52
C GLY A 424 -10.46 -6.00 -22.93
N SER A 425 -11.55 -6.58 -23.41
CA SER A 425 -12.90 -6.25 -22.94
C SER A 425 -13.19 -6.85 -21.55
N PRO A 426 -13.98 -6.15 -20.71
CA PRO A 426 -14.41 -6.71 -19.44
C PRO A 426 -15.28 -7.98 -19.65
N PRO A 427 -15.28 -8.91 -18.68
CA PRO A 427 -16.23 -10.02 -18.64
C PRO A 427 -17.69 -9.53 -18.71
N ALA A 428 -18.57 -10.36 -19.26
CA ALA A 428 -20.01 -10.06 -19.32
C ALA A 428 -20.57 -9.79 -17.91
N GLY A 429 -21.36 -8.73 -17.78
CA GLY A 429 -21.93 -8.29 -16.50
C GLY A 429 -21.09 -7.27 -15.73
N LEU A 430 -19.83 -7.02 -16.12
CA LEU A 430 -19.02 -5.95 -15.55
C LEU A 430 -19.02 -4.72 -16.46
N ALA A 431 -19.54 -3.60 -15.95
CA ALA A 431 -19.48 -2.31 -16.61
C ALA A 431 -18.39 -1.44 -15.95
N SER A 432 -17.50 -0.87 -16.77
CA SER A 432 -16.55 0.12 -16.26
C SER A 432 -17.23 1.47 -16.07
N LEU A 433 -16.85 2.16 -15.00
CA LEU A 433 -17.16 3.56 -14.76
C LEU A 433 -16.15 4.46 -15.46
N ASP A 434 -16.58 5.68 -15.77
CA ASP A 434 -15.79 6.78 -16.27
C ASP A 434 -15.13 7.57 -15.14
N ALA A 435 -13.94 8.07 -15.43
CA ALA A 435 -13.18 8.89 -14.50
C ALA A 435 -13.57 10.36 -14.68
N GLY A 436 -13.73 11.07 -13.57
CA GLY A 436 -13.79 12.52 -13.55
C GLY A 436 -12.45 13.14 -13.93
N ASN A 437 -12.48 14.42 -14.30
CA ASN A 437 -11.27 15.17 -14.70
C ASN A 437 -10.90 16.28 -13.71
N ASP A 438 -11.85 16.76 -12.92
CA ASP A 438 -11.71 17.98 -12.12
C ASP A 438 -11.45 17.69 -10.64
N ALA A 439 -10.48 18.39 -10.04
CA ALA A 439 -10.29 18.41 -8.60
C ALA A 439 -11.23 19.44 -7.97
N THR A 440 -12.49 19.08 -7.82
CA THR A 440 -13.55 20.00 -7.38
C THR A 440 -13.39 20.39 -5.91
N VAL A 441 -13.48 21.70 -5.65
CA VAL A 441 -13.67 22.27 -4.31
C VAL A 441 -15.07 22.87 -4.27
N PHE A 442 -15.84 22.45 -3.27
CA PHE A 442 -17.17 22.97 -3.00
C PHE A 442 -17.10 24.15 -2.04
N HIS A 443 -18.07 25.05 -2.14
CA HIS A 443 -18.16 26.25 -1.31
C HIS A 443 -19.48 26.26 -0.55
N LEU A 444 -19.40 26.54 0.75
CA LEU A 444 -20.51 26.80 1.65
C LEU A 444 -20.22 28.14 2.32
N GLY A 445 -20.71 29.25 1.74
CA GLY A 445 -20.33 30.59 2.16
C GLY A 445 -18.80 30.78 2.11
N ASP A 446 -18.20 31.11 3.26
CA ASP A 446 -16.75 31.30 3.40
C ASP A 446 -15.96 29.99 3.58
N ASP A 447 -16.64 28.87 3.81
CA ASP A 447 -16.03 27.55 3.92
C ASP A 447 -15.83 26.92 2.55
N ALA A 448 -14.67 26.31 2.34
CA ALA A 448 -14.35 25.57 1.12
C ALA A 448 -13.86 24.16 1.46
N PHE A 449 -14.34 23.14 0.77
CA PHE A 449 -13.91 21.76 1.03
C PHE A 449 -13.73 20.95 -0.24
N GLY A 450 -12.74 20.08 -0.22
CA GLY A 450 -12.50 19.12 -1.29
C GLY A 450 -13.04 17.74 -0.94
N VAL A 451 -13.39 16.95 -1.95
CA VAL A 451 -13.86 15.57 -1.77
C VAL A 451 -12.88 14.59 -2.39
N LEU A 452 -12.57 13.52 -1.66
CA LEU A 452 -11.87 12.35 -2.17
C LEU A 452 -12.74 11.11 -1.93
N ILE A 453 -13.05 10.36 -2.97
CA ILE A 453 -13.91 9.19 -2.85
C ILE A 453 -13.07 7.93 -2.65
N CYS A 454 -13.36 7.18 -1.58
CA CYS A 454 -12.75 5.89 -1.27
C CYS A 454 -11.21 6.01 -1.25
N PHE A 455 -10.53 5.10 -1.98
CA PHE A 455 -9.08 5.05 -2.11
C PHE A 455 -8.42 6.29 -2.71
N GLU A 456 -9.14 7.29 -3.21
CA GLU A 456 -8.53 8.57 -3.60
C GLU A 456 -7.82 9.26 -2.43
N ILE A 457 -8.24 9.00 -1.17
CA ILE A 457 -7.54 9.50 0.02
C ILE A 457 -6.10 9.00 0.11
N THR A 458 -5.77 7.92 -0.58
CA THR A 458 -4.44 7.33 -0.56
C THR A 458 -3.51 7.96 -1.60
N ASP A 459 -4.06 8.78 -2.52
CA ASP A 459 -3.28 9.58 -3.45
C ASP A 459 -2.91 10.95 -2.82
N GLY A 460 -1.62 11.08 -2.46
CA GLY A 460 -1.09 12.34 -1.95
C GLY A 460 -1.21 13.49 -2.97
N ALA A 461 -1.09 13.22 -4.27
CA ALA A 461 -1.20 14.26 -5.30
C ALA A 461 -2.64 14.78 -5.42
N ALA A 462 -3.64 13.91 -5.30
CA ALA A 462 -5.05 14.28 -5.26
C ALA A 462 -5.36 15.18 -4.05
N ALA A 463 -4.94 14.79 -2.84
CA ALA A 463 -5.13 15.59 -1.64
C ALA A 463 -4.44 16.97 -1.73
N ARG A 464 -3.21 17.03 -2.25
CA ARG A 464 -2.52 18.31 -2.49
C ARG A 464 -3.22 19.19 -3.54
N ALA A 465 -3.89 18.59 -4.53
CA ALA A 465 -4.64 19.35 -5.52
C ALA A 465 -5.80 20.12 -4.88
N LEU A 466 -6.51 19.50 -3.92
CA LEU A 466 -7.56 20.17 -3.16
C LEU A 466 -7.03 21.37 -2.36
N VAL A 467 -5.86 21.21 -1.72
CA VAL A 467 -5.18 22.31 -1.02
C VAL A 467 -4.86 23.47 -1.97
N ARG A 468 -4.30 23.18 -3.15
CA ARG A 468 -3.98 24.21 -4.17
C ARG A 468 -5.22 24.90 -4.71
N ASN A 469 -6.34 24.19 -4.76
CA ASN A 469 -7.63 24.71 -5.20
C ASN A 469 -8.40 25.44 -4.09
N GLY A 470 -7.79 25.65 -2.92
CA GLY A 470 -8.34 26.49 -1.85
C GLY A 470 -9.23 25.76 -0.85
N ALA A 471 -9.17 24.42 -0.76
CA ALA A 471 -9.90 23.69 0.28
C ALA A 471 -9.38 24.04 1.68
N HIS A 472 -10.29 24.24 2.63
CA HIS A 472 -10.03 24.43 4.06
C HIS A 472 -10.05 23.10 4.82
N PHE A 473 -10.85 22.13 4.36
CA PHE A 473 -10.87 20.76 4.87
C PHE A 473 -11.15 19.75 3.75
N ILE A 474 -10.92 18.47 4.03
CA ILE A 474 -11.14 17.37 3.09
C ILE A 474 -12.24 16.46 3.65
N VAL A 475 -13.22 16.13 2.80
CA VAL A 475 -14.20 15.09 3.08
C VAL A 475 -13.84 13.84 2.29
N ASN A 476 -13.66 12.72 2.99
CA ASN A 476 -13.46 11.42 2.39
C ASN A 476 -14.74 10.58 2.50
N LEU A 477 -15.46 10.44 1.39
CA LEU A 477 -16.63 9.56 1.30
C LEU A 477 -16.17 8.16 0.95
N THR A 478 -16.52 7.15 1.73
CA THR A 478 -16.03 5.78 1.52
C THR A 478 -17.07 4.73 1.85
N ASN A 479 -17.01 3.62 1.13
CA ASN A 479 -17.81 2.43 1.40
C ASN A 479 -16.89 1.27 1.77
N ASP A 480 -16.81 0.97 3.06
CA ASP A 480 -15.95 -0.09 3.56
C ASP A 480 -16.65 -1.45 3.67
N ALA A 481 -17.94 -1.54 3.28
CA ALA A 481 -18.72 -2.79 3.29
C ALA A 481 -18.01 -3.92 2.51
N TRP A 482 -17.24 -3.56 1.48
CA TRP A 482 -16.50 -4.52 0.67
C TRP A 482 -15.32 -5.12 1.41
N PHE A 483 -14.63 -4.39 2.29
CA PHE A 483 -13.31 -4.78 2.75
C PHE A 483 -13.29 -5.69 3.98
N ALA A 484 -14.45 -5.87 4.64
CA ALA A 484 -14.53 -6.38 6.01
C ALA A 484 -13.53 -5.66 6.94
N ALA A 485 -13.41 -6.06 8.21
CA ALA A 485 -12.40 -5.47 9.09
C ALA A 485 -10.98 -5.80 8.56
N GLY A 486 -10.23 -4.82 8.02
CA GLY A 486 -8.79 -5.00 7.79
C GLY A 486 -8.11 -4.25 6.65
N ALA A 487 -8.82 -3.60 5.71
CA ALA A 487 -8.14 -2.76 4.72
C ALA A 487 -7.50 -1.53 5.41
N PRO A 488 -6.25 -1.15 5.08
CA PRO A 488 -5.55 -0.04 5.72
C PRO A 488 -6.05 1.33 5.20
N HIS A 489 -7.36 1.53 5.17
CA HIS A 489 -8.00 2.68 4.53
C HIS A 489 -8.07 3.90 5.45
N ARG A 490 -8.52 3.72 6.70
CA ARG A 490 -8.60 4.78 7.72
C ARG A 490 -7.24 5.44 8.04
N PRO A 491 -6.13 4.70 8.20
CA PRO A 491 -4.81 5.30 8.46
C PRO A 491 -4.41 6.35 7.43
N TRP A 492 -4.79 6.19 6.15
CA TRP A 492 -4.49 7.18 5.12
C TRP A 492 -5.19 8.51 5.33
N ALA A 493 -6.42 8.54 5.86
CA ALA A 493 -7.09 9.79 6.17
C ALA A 493 -6.31 10.60 7.22
N GLN A 494 -5.78 9.92 8.25
CA GLN A 494 -4.93 10.54 9.27
C GLN A 494 -3.61 11.04 8.70
N VAL A 495 -2.94 10.24 7.85
CA VAL A 495 -1.71 10.64 7.16
C VAL A 495 -1.95 11.87 6.29
N ARG A 496 -3.05 11.90 5.51
CA ARG A 496 -3.37 13.05 4.66
C ARG A 496 -3.67 14.30 5.46
N ALA A 497 -4.26 14.17 6.65
CA ALA A 497 -4.45 15.31 7.53
C ALA A 497 -3.11 15.94 7.93
N VAL A 498 -2.11 15.12 8.30
CA VAL A 498 -0.75 15.59 8.63
C VAL A 498 -0.02 16.13 7.41
N GLU A 499 -0.09 15.44 6.29
CA GLU A 499 0.58 15.83 5.05
C GLU A 499 0.04 17.14 4.49
N THR A 500 -1.27 17.32 4.46
CA THR A 500 -1.90 18.53 3.92
C THR A 500 -1.92 19.66 4.93
N GLY A 501 -2.00 19.33 6.22
CA GLY A 501 -2.25 20.28 7.30
C GLY A 501 -3.70 20.73 7.38
N LEU A 502 -4.60 20.09 6.61
CA LEU A 502 -6.03 20.33 6.66
C LEU A 502 -6.71 19.26 7.52
N PRO A 503 -7.83 19.58 8.18
CA PRO A 503 -8.69 18.56 8.77
C PRO A 503 -9.21 17.61 7.70
N VAL A 504 -9.39 16.35 8.09
CA VAL A 504 -9.97 15.31 7.25
C VAL A 504 -11.13 14.68 7.99
N LEU A 505 -12.33 14.82 7.43
CA LEU A 505 -13.51 14.07 7.85
C LEU A 505 -13.68 12.88 6.94
N ARG A 506 -13.61 11.68 7.51
CA ARG A 506 -13.94 10.43 6.82
C ARG A 506 -15.36 10.01 7.20
N ALA A 507 -16.24 9.92 6.20
CA ALA A 507 -17.60 9.39 6.32
C ALA A 507 -17.67 8.03 5.62
N ALA A 508 -17.80 6.97 6.41
CA ALA A 508 -17.73 5.58 5.97
C ALA A 508 -19.08 4.87 6.10
N ASN A 509 -19.51 4.20 5.03
CA ASN A 509 -20.59 3.23 5.05
C ASN A 509 -20.07 1.86 5.53
N ALA A 510 -20.70 1.27 6.54
CA ALA A 510 -20.32 -0.01 7.16
C ALA A 510 -18.85 -0.06 7.62
N GLY A 511 -18.27 1.10 7.91
CA GLY A 511 -16.88 1.32 8.26
C GLY A 511 -16.75 2.34 9.36
N SER A 512 -15.52 2.60 9.78
CA SER A 512 -15.30 3.56 10.86
C SER A 512 -15.14 4.97 10.32
N SER A 513 -16.11 5.83 10.64
CA SER A 513 -16.02 7.27 10.40
C SER A 513 -15.10 7.92 11.42
N ALA A 514 -14.41 8.98 11.02
CA ALA A 514 -13.39 9.62 11.85
C ALA A 514 -13.18 11.07 11.45
N LEU A 515 -12.82 11.89 12.44
CA LEU A 515 -12.32 13.24 12.23
C LEU A 515 -10.88 13.35 12.71
N PHE A 516 -10.01 13.83 11.83
CA PHE A 516 -8.63 14.19 12.14
C PHE A 516 -8.39 15.68 11.94
N ASP A 517 -7.67 16.33 12.87
CA ASP A 517 -7.16 17.69 12.65
C ASP A 517 -5.94 17.71 11.72
N GLY A 518 -5.47 18.90 11.32
CA GLY A 518 -4.27 19.08 10.47
C GLY A 518 -2.93 18.60 11.08
N PHE A 519 -2.96 18.07 12.30
CA PHE A 519 -1.84 17.43 12.98
C PHE A 519 -2.03 15.92 13.14
N GLY A 520 -3.12 15.37 12.59
CA GLY A 520 -3.48 13.96 12.65
C GLY A 520 -4.10 13.55 13.99
N ARG A 521 -4.42 14.48 14.90
CA ARG A 521 -5.12 14.15 16.14
C ARG A 521 -6.53 13.75 15.81
N GLU A 522 -6.95 12.61 16.33
CA GLU A 522 -8.32 12.17 16.21
C GLU A 522 -9.20 12.97 17.17
N LEU A 523 -10.16 13.70 16.62
CA LEU A 523 -11.07 14.56 17.38
C LEU A 523 -12.39 13.84 17.71
N GLY A 524 -12.75 12.85 16.90
CA GLY A 524 -13.93 12.03 17.09
C GLY A 524 -13.92 10.84 16.14
N ASN A 525 -14.58 9.77 16.56
CA ASN A 525 -14.79 8.59 15.72
C ASN A 525 -16.18 8.04 15.95
N SER A 526 -16.59 7.22 14.99
CA SER A 526 -17.70 6.32 15.18
C SER A 526 -17.34 4.93 14.69
N SER A 527 -17.90 3.92 15.36
CA SER A 527 -17.67 2.50 15.04
C SER A 527 -18.96 1.90 14.48
N PRO A 528 -18.87 0.92 13.55
CA PRO A 528 -20.05 0.23 13.05
C PRO A 528 -20.82 -0.51 14.17
N GLY A 529 -22.14 -0.55 14.10
CA GLY A 529 -22.95 -1.48 14.89
C GLY A 529 -24.39 -1.04 15.19
N ALA A 530 -25.34 -1.73 14.53
CA ALA A 530 -26.75 -1.94 14.92
C ALA A 530 -27.69 -0.70 14.98
N GLY A 531 -27.31 0.41 14.35
CA GLY A 531 -28.16 1.58 14.20
C GLY A 531 -27.50 2.67 13.35
N PRO A 532 -28.24 3.74 13.00
CA PRO A 532 -27.64 4.90 12.37
C PRO A 532 -26.58 5.50 13.29
N THR A 533 -25.40 5.72 12.75
CA THR A 533 -24.25 6.25 13.49
C THR A 533 -23.99 7.68 13.04
N PHE A 534 -23.94 8.60 13.99
CA PHE A 534 -23.72 10.03 13.75
C PHE A 534 -22.36 10.45 14.28
N LEU A 535 -21.62 11.19 13.47
CA LEU A 535 -20.41 11.89 13.90
C LEU A 535 -20.61 13.39 13.64
N ALA A 536 -21.05 14.10 14.68
CA ALA A 536 -21.11 15.56 14.70
C ALA A 536 -19.80 16.12 15.23
N ALA A 537 -19.20 17.06 14.52
CA ALA A 537 -17.98 17.70 14.96
C ALA A 537 -17.78 19.09 14.35
N GLN A 538 -17.12 19.96 15.12
CA GLN A 538 -16.61 21.23 14.60
C GLN A 538 -15.24 21.01 13.97
N LEU A 539 -15.13 21.29 12.67
CA LEU A 539 -13.88 21.14 11.94
C LEU A 539 -12.96 22.31 12.27
N PRO A 540 -11.78 22.10 12.85
CA PRO A 540 -10.89 23.21 13.14
C PRO A 540 -10.28 23.80 11.86
N ASP A 541 -9.78 25.02 11.92
CA ASP A 541 -9.07 25.58 10.76
C ASP A 541 -7.79 24.79 10.42
N GLY A 542 -7.60 24.54 9.12
CA GLY A 542 -6.38 23.94 8.56
C GLY A 542 -5.34 24.97 8.14
N ALA A 543 -4.08 24.54 8.07
CA ALA A 543 -2.99 25.34 7.52
C ALA A 543 -2.11 24.49 6.58
N PRO A 544 -2.03 24.82 5.28
CA PRO A 544 -1.22 24.08 4.32
C PRO A 544 0.24 23.95 4.72
N THR A 545 0.74 22.71 4.77
CA THR A 545 2.12 22.38 5.15
C THR A 545 3.13 22.63 4.01
N PRO A 546 4.46 22.56 4.28
CA PRO A 546 5.46 22.54 3.24
C PRO A 546 5.25 21.41 2.21
N TYR A 547 4.91 20.19 2.66
CA TYR A 547 4.61 19.08 1.76
C TYR A 547 3.39 19.37 0.87
N ALA A 548 2.34 19.95 1.44
CA ALA A 548 1.14 20.30 0.69
C ALA A 548 1.43 21.26 -0.48
N ARG A 549 2.36 22.20 -0.26
CA ARG A 549 2.77 23.22 -1.23
C ARG A 549 3.78 22.72 -2.25
N ALA A 550 4.80 21.97 -1.80
CA ALA A 550 5.94 21.57 -2.62
C ALA A 550 5.79 20.17 -3.25
N GLY A 551 4.95 19.31 -2.69
CA GLY A 551 4.78 17.93 -3.11
C GLY A 551 5.96 17.03 -2.77
N ASP A 552 6.22 16.05 -3.63
CA ASP A 552 7.11 14.91 -3.35
C ASP A 552 8.62 15.25 -3.53
N VAL A 553 9.04 16.46 -3.17
CA VAL A 553 10.44 16.92 -3.26
C VAL A 553 11.39 15.98 -2.52
N PHE A 554 11.00 15.51 -1.34
CA PHE A 554 11.81 14.56 -0.58
C PHE A 554 11.99 13.22 -1.33
N LEU A 555 10.94 12.74 -2.01
CA LEU A 555 11.03 11.52 -2.81
C LEU A 555 11.98 11.70 -4.01
N VAL A 556 12.01 12.91 -4.61
CA VAL A 556 13.00 13.26 -5.65
C VAL A 556 14.44 13.20 -5.09
N VAL A 557 14.66 13.69 -3.87
CA VAL A 557 15.97 13.59 -3.19
C VAL A 557 16.33 12.12 -2.92
N CYS A 558 15.37 11.30 -2.46
CA CYS A 558 15.58 9.86 -2.30
C CYS A 558 15.95 9.19 -3.64
N PHE A 559 15.29 9.56 -4.73
CA PHE A 559 15.58 9.03 -6.05
C PHE A 559 16.99 9.40 -6.51
N ALA A 560 17.42 10.65 -6.30
CA ALA A 560 18.78 11.08 -6.60
C ALA A 560 19.83 10.30 -5.78
N ALA A 561 19.58 10.07 -4.49
CA ALA A 561 20.46 9.26 -3.64
C ALA A 561 20.52 7.79 -4.11
N LEU A 562 19.37 7.22 -4.50
CA LEU A 562 19.30 5.87 -5.08
C LEU A 562 20.18 5.77 -6.33
N LEU A 563 20.02 6.69 -7.30
CA LEU A 563 20.82 6.74 -8.52
C LEU A 563 22.31 6.88 -8.22
N ALA A 564 22.70 7.74 -7.29
CA ALA A 564 24.09 7.92 -6.90
C ALA A 564 24.73 6.63 -6.39
N GLY A 565 24.00 5.84 -5.58
CA GLY A 565 24.50 4.54 -5.11
C GLY A 565 24.57 3.48 -6.22
N LEU A 566 23.59 3.44 -7.14
CA LEU A 566 23.62 2.56 -8.30
C LEU A 566 24.84 2.85 -9.20
N LEU A 567 25.12 4.14 -9.46
CA LEU A 567 26.29 4.57 -10.24
C LEU A 567 27.61 4.19 -9.57
N ASN A 568 27.70 4.35 -8.25
CA ASN A 568 28.90 3.97 -7.49
C ASN A 568 29.16 2.46 -7.53
N ALA A 569 28.12 1.65 -7.40
CA ALA A 569 28.20 0.19 -7.49
C ALA A 569 28.62 -0.27 -8.91
N TRP A 570 28.09 0.38 -9.95
CA TRP A 570 28.45 0.10 -11.34
C TRP A 570 29.91 0.44 -11.62
N ARG A 571 30.39 1.62 -11.21
CA ARG A 571 31.80 2.04 -11.36
C ARG A 571 32.73 1.03 -10.68
N SER A 572 32.45 0.66 -9.43
CA SER A 572 33.24 -0.29 -8.65
C SER A 572 33.32 -1.68 -9.29
N SER A 573 32.28 -2.10 -10.00
CA SER A 573 32.24 -3.39 -10.70
C SER A 573 33.12 -3.38 -11.96
N ARG A 574 33.19 -2.26 -12.68
CA ARG A 574 34.05 -2.09 -13.86
C ARG A 574 35.54 -2.04 -13.50
N THR A 575 35.90 -1.34 -12.42
CA THR A 575 37.30 -1.27 -11.98
C THR A 575 37.86 -2.64 -11.57
N MET A 576 37.02 -3.57 -11.10
CA MET A 576 37.45 -4.94 -10.80
C MET A 576 37.64 -5.79 -12.07
N LEU A 577 36.83 -5.58 -13.11
CA LEU A 577 36.97 -6.28 -14.39
C LEU A 577 38.15 -5.78 -15.23
N GLY A 578 38.49 -4.49 -15.14
CA GLY A 578 39.63 -3.90 -15.84
C GLY A 578 41.01 -4.19 -15.22
N LYS A 579 41.06 -4.72 -13.99
CA LYS A 579 42.31 -5.14 -13.31
C LYS A 579 42.65 -6.61 -13.52
N THR A 580 41.81 -7.36 -14.23
CA THR A 580 42.00 -8.78 -14.57
C THR A 580 42.33 -9.00 -16.04
N GLY A 581 42.63 -7.93 -16.79
CA GLY A 581 43.01 -7.96 -18.20
C GLY A 581 44.51 -7.74 -18.39
#